data_AF-A0A7U9SUP8-F1
#
_entry.id   AF-A0A7U9SUP8-F1
#
_cell.length_a   1.000
_cell.length_b   1.000
_cell.length_c   1.000
_cell.angle_alpha   90.00
_cell.angle_beta   90.00
_cell.angle_gamma   90.00
#
_symmetry.space_group_name_H-M   'P 1'
#
loop_
_entity.id
_entity.type
_entity.pdbx_description
1 polymer ?
#
loop_
_entity_poly.entity_id
_entity_poly.type
_entity_poly.pdbx_seq_one_letter_code
_entity_poly.pdbx_strand_id
1 'polypeptide(L)'
;MDLYRGKAKMTGDWIIGAAVVIGGKAHILGSESLFPERPAYHRMAMGCGIEDRNLQENGYEAAEYGWEEALERYEENFPKWLELEPETVTRCTRRHDKSNNVLFEGDVIKAESGRLFEICYGTYFTYDPDSDGYIESVGFFKVTHNPQLPPGKFDFPDIRPLGKTESYATLVGNIFDNPELRQSSGQEAGQDAAQSLLMPST
;
A
#
# COMPACT_ATOMS: atom_id res chain seq x y z
N MET A 1 -1.47 -10.98 1.38
CA MET A 1 -1.29 -9.63 1.94
C MET A 1 -0.80 -8.76 0.81
N ASP A 2 -1.50 -7.67 0.54
CA ASP A 2 -1.11 -6.73 -0.50
C ASP A 2 -0.36 -5.55 0.10
N LEU A 3 0.66 -5.10 -0.64
CA LEU A 3 1.60 -4.11 -0.17
C LEU A 3 1.23 -2.75 -0.76
N TYR A 4 1.24 -1.74 0.10
CA TYR A 4 0.96 -0.34 -0.21
C TYR A 4 2.13 0.51 0.25
N ARG A 5 2.17 1.75 -0.22
CA ARG A 5 2.96 2.83 0.37
C ARG A 5 2.09 4.05 0.63
N GLY A 6 2.53 4.96 1.47
CA GLY A 6 1.99 6.32 1.57
C GLY A 6 2.86 7.20 2.46
N LYS A 7 2.63 8.52 2.44
CA LYS A 7 3.38 9.48 3.27
C LYS A 7 2.83 9.51 4.69
N ALA A 8 3.69 9.34 5.69
CA ALA A 8 3.33 9.48 7.10
C ALA A 8 2.99 10.93 7.44
N LYS A 9 1.80 11.15 7.99
CA LYS A 9 1.25 12.48 8.30
C LYS A 9 2.07 13.31 9.29
N MET A 10 2.87 12.66 10.12
CA MET A 10 3.72 13.31 11.13
C MET A 10 5.08 13.76 10.61
N THR A 11 5.60 13.18 9.52
CA THR A 11 6.98 13.41 9.06
C THR A 11 7.13 13.68 7.56
N GLY A 12 6.16 13.26 6.74
CA GLY A 12 6.21 13.29 5.29
C GLY A 12 6.89 12.08 4.64
N ASP A 13 7.50 11.19 5.44
CA ASP A 13 8.27 10.04 4.93
C ASP A 13 7.38 8.97 4.28
N TRP A 14 7.89 8.32 3.22
CA TRP A 14 7.23 7.17 2.61
C TRP A 14 7.36 5.91 3.49
N ILE A 15 6.23 5.40 3.96
CA ILE A 15 6.12 4.14 4.69
C ILE A 15 5.58 3.07 3.73
N ILE A 16 6.09 1.85 3.81
CA ILE A 16 5.69 0.69 3.01
C ILE A 16 5.18 -0.42 3.94
N GLY A 17 4.03 -1.02 3.63
CA GLY A 17 3.39 -2.02 4.50
C GLY A 17 2.01 -2.45 4.02
N ALA A 18 1.20 -3.03 4.91
CA ALA A 18 -0.20 -3.35 4.63
C ALA A 18 -1.11 -2.22 5.14
N ALA A 19 -1.97 -1.67 4.26
CA ALA A 19 -2.82 -0.53 4.58
C ALA A 19 -4.26 -0.93 4.90
N VAL A 20 -4.90 -0.17 5.79
CA VAL A 20 -6.34 -0.22 6.10
C VAL A 20 -6.90 1.20 6.19
N VAL A 21 -8.19 1.38 5.95
CA VAL A 21 -8.87 2.66 6.13
C VAL A 21 -10.01 2.49 7.13
N ILE A 22 -10.06 3.38 8.12
CA ILE A 22 -11.03 3.35 9.21
C ILE A 22 -11.58 4.77 9.38
N GLY A 23 -12.90 4.95 9.28
CA GLY A 23 -13.54 6.25 9.44
C GLY A 23 -13.07 7.34 8.46
N GLY A 24 -12.61 6.95 7.26
CA GLY A 24 -12.03 7.86 6.26
C GLY A 24 -10.55 8.21 6.47
N LYS A 25 -9.91 7.73 7.54
CA LYS A 25 -8.46 7.85 7.75
C LYS A 25 -7.71 6.63 7.22
N ALA A 26 -6.67 6.87 6.43
CA ALA A 26 -5.76 5.83 5.99
C ALA A 26 -4.65 5.59 7.01
N HIS A 27 -4.38 4.31 7.25
CA HIS A 27 -3.31 3.86 8.14
C HIS A 27 -2.55 2.71 7.50
N ILE A 28 -1.27 2.56 7.88
CA ILE A 28 -0.44 1.44 7.44
C ILE A 28 0.24 0.75 8.63
N LEU A 29 0.34 -0.57 8.55
CA LEU A 29 0.91 -1.42 9.59
C LEU A 29 2.44 -1.21 9.70
N GLY A 30 2.91 -0.69 10.84
CA GLY A 30 4.34 -0.60 11.17
C GLY A 30 4.68 -0.10 12.59
N SER A 31 4.99 -1.01 13.52
CA SER A 31 5.72 -0.84 14.82
C SER A 31 5.23 0.19 15.87
N GLU A 32 4.47 -0.24 16.89
CA GLU A 32 3.86 0.35 18.14
C GLU A 32 2.87 1.57 18.14
N SER A 33 1.52 1.51 18.04
CA SER A 33 0.51 0.43 18.19
C SER A 33 -0.87 0.77 17.53
N LEU A 34 -1.83 -0.18 17.39
CA LEU A 34 -3.30 0.05 17.57
C LEU A 34 -3.56 -0.14 19.07
N PHE A 35 -4.55 0.49 19.71
CA PHE A 35 -4.83 0.24 21.14
C PHE A 35 -4.98 -1.26 21.43
N PRO A 36 -4.06 -1.88 22.18
CA PRO A 36 -4.26 -3.22 22.67
C PRO A 36 -5.32 -3.16 23.77
N GLU A 37 -6.44 -3.86 23.59
CA GLU A 37 -7.37 -4.11 24.69
C GLU A 37 -6.65 -5.06 25.66
N ARG A 38 -5.99 -4.51 26.70
CA ARG A 38 -5.30 -5.29 27.74
C ARG A 38 -6.27 -6.35 28.28
N PRO A 39 -6.03 -7.66 28.04
CA PRO A 39 -6.92 -8.69 28.56
C PRO A 39 -6.88 -8.65 30.09
N ALA A 40 -8.06 -8.71 30.71
CA ALA A 40 -8.18 -8.61 32.16
C ALA A 40 -7.59 -9.85 32.85
N TYR A 41 -6.69 -9.64 33.82
CA TYR A 41 -6.18 -10.73 34.65
C TYR A 41 -7.31 -11.35 35.49
N HIS A 42 -7.52 -12.66 35.33
CA HIS A 42 -8.60 -13.37 36.01
C HIS A 42 -8.02 -14.43 36.96
N ARG A 43 -7.72 -14.02 38.21
CA ARG A 43 -7.07 -14.87 39.23
C ARG A 43 -7.70 -16.26 39.39
N MET A 44 -9.03 -16.38 39.29
CA MET A 44 -9.74 -17.67 39.38
C MET A 44 -9.52 -18.60 38.17
N ALA A 45 -9.09 -18.08 37.01
CA ALA A 45 -8.73 -18.92 35.84
C ALA A 45 -7.34 -19.55 35.98
N MET A 46 -6.45 -18.95 36.79
CA MET A 46 -5.12 -19.49 37.10
C MET A 46 -5.15 -20.50 38.26
N GLY A 47 -6.22 -20.49 39.08
CA GLY A 47 -6.32 -21.19 40.37
C GLY A 47 -5.88 -22.65 40.35
N CYS A 48 -6.54 -23.50 39.54
CA CYS A 48 -6.22 -24.94 39.47
C CYS A 48 -4.72 -25.19 39.21
N GLY A 49 -4.10 -24.45 38.28
CA GLY A 49 -2.68 -24.65 37.92
C GLY A 49 -1.69 -24.31 39.04
N ILE A 50 -2.11 -23.47 40.00
CA ILE A 50 -1.36 -23.05 41.20
C ILE A 50 -1.68 -24.00 42.37
N GLU A 51 -2.95 -24.34 42.55
CA GLU A 51 -3.46 -25.20 43.62
C GLU A 51 -3.02 -26.65 43.46
N ASP A 52 -3.16 -27.24 42.26
CA ASP A 52 -2.74 -28.61 41.93
C ASP A 52 -1.22 -28.84 42.13
N ARG A 53 -0.43 -27.76 42.19
CA ARG A 53 1.02 -27.78 42.40
C ARG A 53 1.47 -27.38 43.81
N ASN A 54 0.53 -27.09 44.72
CA ASN A 54 0.80 -26.58 46.06
C ASN A 54 1.62 -25.28 46.07
N LEU A 55 1.33 -24.35 45.15
CA LEU A 55 1.99 -23.06 45.03
C LEU A 55 1.16 -21.90 45.63
N GLN A 56 0.22 -22.17 46.53
CA GLN A 56 -0.75 -21.16 47.00
C GLN A 56 -0.10 -20.02 47.81
N GLU A 57 1.08 -20.24 48.39
CA GLU A 57 1.78 -19.26 49.24
C GLU A 57 2.29 -18.03 48.46
N ASN A 58 2.73 -18.21 47.20
CA ASN A 58 3.28 -17.13 46.37
C ASN A 58 2.94 -17.23 44.87
N GLY A 59 2.43 -18.36 44.39
CA GLY A 59 2.21 -18.63 42.96
C GLY A 59 1.15 -17.74 42.32
N TYR A 60 0.19 -17.24 43.11
CA TYR A 60 -0.79 -16.25 42.67
C TYR A 60 -0.16 -14.88 42.38
N GLU A 61 0.80 -14.47 43.20
CA GLU A 61 1.52 -13.19 43.06
C GLU A 61 2.53 -13.28 41.92
N ALA A 62 3.23 -14.41 41.81
CA ALA A 62 4.12 -14.71 40.68
C ALA A 62 3.37 -14.79 39.33
N ALA A 63 2.14 -15.33 39.31
CA ALA A 63 1.30 -15.36 38.12
C ALA A 63 0.75 -13.98 37.72
N GLU A 64 0.46 -13.11 38.70
CA GLU A 64 -0.01 -11.74 38.49
C GLU A 64 1.14 -10.84 37.99
N TYR A 65 2.32 -10.94 38.59
CA TYR A 65 3.53 -10.26 38.11
C TYR A 65 3.96 -10.76 36.71
N GLY A 66 3.94 -12.08 36.49
CA GLY A 66 4.24 -12.67 35.18
C GLY A 66 3.23 -12.32 34.07
N TRP A 67 2.01 -11.91 34.44
CA TRP A 67 1.01 -11.40 33.51
C TRP A 67 1.32 -9.96 33.10
N GLU A 68 1.61 -9.06 34.06
CA GLU A 68 2.01 -7.68 33.75
C GLU A 68 3.31 -7.62 32.94
N GLU A 69 4.34 -8.39 33.33
CA GLU A 69 5.59 -8.55 32.57
C GLU A 69 5.38 -9.09 31.13
N ALA A 70 4.29 -9.82 30.88
CA ALA A 70 3.92 -10.28 29.54
C ALA A 70 3.14 -9.21 28.76
N LEU A 71 2.28 -8.43 29.42
CA LEU A 71 1.55 -7.32 28.82
C LEU A 71 2.47 -6.14 28.46
N GLU A 72 3.43 -5.77 29.31
CA GLU A 72 4.40 -4.71 29.02
C GLU A 72 5.21 -5.06 27.76
N ARG A 73 5.76 -6.28 27.68
CA ARG A 73 6.47 -6.75 26.47
C ARG A 73 5.58 -6.87 25.24
N TYR A 74 4.30 -7.18 25.41
CA TYR A 74 3.34 -7.21 24.31
C TYR A 74 3.07 -5.78 23.78
N GLU A 75 2.96 -4.80 24.66
CA GLU A 75 2.79 -3.38 24.31
C GLU A 75 4.05 -2.80 23.64
N GLU A 76 5.24 -3.13 24.13
CA GLU A 76 6.53 -2.78 23.51
C GLU A 76 6.70 -3.32 22.07
N ASN A 77 6.05 -4.45 21.74
CA ASN A 77 6.24 -5.18 20.47
C ASN A 77 5.00 -5.17 19.55
N PHE A 78 3.96 -4.41 19.88
CA PHE A 78 2.76 -4.29 19.04
C PHE A 78 3.05 -3.42 17.80
N PRO A 79 2.28 -3.46 16.67
CA PRO A 79 2.55 -2.62 15.48
C PRO A 79 1.72 -1.31 15.37
N LYS A 80 2.30 -0.15 14.94
CA LYS A 80 1.55 1.11 14.71
C LYS A 80 0.57 0.90 13.58
N TRP A 81 -0.47 1.71 13.66
CA TRP A 81 -1.16 2.22 12.49
C TRP A 81 -0.73 3.67 12.31
N LEU A 82 0.34 3.87 11.53
CA LEU A 82 0.80 5.22 11.18
C LEU A 82 -0.28 5.86 10.30
N GLU A 83 -0.86 6.98 10.76
CA GLU A 83 -1.80 7.77 9.94
C GLU A 83 -1.04 8.32 8.72
N LEU A 84 -1.55 8.00 7.55
CA LEU A 84 -1.01 8.43 6.26
C LEU A 84 -1.86 9.55 5.68
N GLU A 85 -1.28 10.36 4.80
CA GLU A 85 -2.06 11.26 3.94
C GLU A 85 -2.80 10.42 2.89
N PRO A 86 -4.15 10.31 2.95
CA PRO A 86 -4.91 9.31 2.19
C PRO A 86 -4.70 9.35 0.68
N GLU A 87 -4.51 10.56 0.14
CA GLU A 87 -4.31 10.83 -1.29
C GLU A 87 -2.98 10.28 -1.82
N THR A 88 -2.03 9.96 -0.94
CA THR A 88 -0.71 9.40 -1.31
C THR A 88 -0.68 7.87 -1.30
N VAL A 89 -1.74 7.22 -0.80
CA VAL A 89 -1.72 5.79 -0.50
C VAL A 89 -1.88 4.97 -1.78
N THR A 90 -0.81 4.31 -2.18
CA THR A 90 -0.63 3.76 -3.54
C THR A 90 -0.22 2.29 -3.54
N ARG A 91 -0.73 1.53 -4.50
CA ARG A 91 -0.59 0.07 -4.60
C ARG A 91 0.80 -0.33 -5.11
N CYS A 92 1.41 -1.35 -4.51
CA CYS A 92 2.64 -1.96 -5.03
C CYS A 92 2.35 -2.79 -6.29
N THR A 93 3.09 -2.53 -7.36
CA THR A 93 3.00 -3.28 -8.62
C THR A 93 3.52 -4.72 -8.51
N ARG A 94 4.28 -5.00 -7.45
CA ARG A 94 5.18 -6.17 -7.29
C ARG A 94 6.22 -6.32 -8.40
N ARG A 95 6.45 -5.26 -9.17
CA ARG A 95 7.48 -5.13 -10.21
C ARG A 95 8.65 -4.30 -9.72
N HIS A 96 9.76 -4.43 -10.43
CA HIS A 96 10.94 -3.60 -10.23
C HIS A 96 11.34 -2.85 -11.51
N ASP A 97 12.11 -1.78 -11.36
CA ASP A 97 12.84 -1.16 -12.46
C ASP A 97 14.18 -1.89 -12.72
N LYS A 98 14.95 -1.42 -13.72
CA LYS A 98 16.30 -1.94 -14.04
C LYS A 98 17.32 -1.80 -12.91
N SER A 99 17.08 -0.93 -11.94
CA SER A 99 17.95 -0.69 -10.78
C SER A 99 17.47 -1.46 -9.53
N ASN A 100 16.48 -2.35 -9.68
CA ASN A 100 15.84 -3.11 -8.61
C ASN A 100 15.09 -2.25 -7.57
N ASN A 101 14.64 -1.06 -7.95
CA ASN A 101 13.67 -0.28 -7.15
C ASN A 101 12.28 -0.93 -7.26
N VAL A 102 11.58 -1.11 -6.14
CA VAL A 102 10.18 -1.59 -6.14
C VAL A 102 9.28 -0.49 -6.69
N LEU A 103 8.43 -0.82 -7.67
CA LEU A 103 7.53 0.14 -8.33
C LEU A 103 6.13 0.11 -7.73
N PHE A 104 5.50 1.27 -7.67
CA PHE A 104 4.16 1.51 -7.15
C PHE A 104 3.34 2.35 -8.14
N GLU A 105 2.04 2.37 -7.91
CA GLU A 105 1.12 3.36 -8.46
C GLU A 105 1.59 4.80 -8.15
N GLY A 106 1.41 5.71 -9.11
CA GLY A 106 1.89 7.09 -9.06
C GLY A 106 3.41 7.27 -9.29
N ASP A 107 4.19 6.19 -9.43
CA ASP A 107 5.58 6.31 -9.90
C ASP A 107 5.63 6.72 -11.38
N VAL A 108 6.66 7.48 -11.74
CA VAL A 108 6.96 7.85 -13.13
C VAL A 108 8.25 7.16 -13.56
N ILE A 109 8.12 6.28 -14.56
CA ILE A 109 9.20 5.48 -15.13
C ILE A 109 9.61 6.00 -16.51
N LYS A 110 10.91 5.99 -16.79
CA LYS A 110 11.47 6.32 -18.10
C LYS A 110 11.77 5.04 -18.88
N ALA A 111 11.34 5.00 -20.13
CA ALA A 111 11.72 3.95 -21.09
C ALA A 111 13.00 4.31 -21.85
N GLU A 112 13.63 3.33 -22.49
CA GLU A 112 14.84 3.51 -23.32
C GLU A 112 14.64 4.54 -24.46
N SER A 113 13.41 4.69 -24.96
CA SER A 113 13.03 5.71 -25.96
C SER A 113 12.99 7.14 -25.41
N GLY A 114 13.39 7.36 -24.15
CA GLY A 114 13.37 8.64 -23.46
C GLY A 114 12.01 9.08 -22.92
N ARG A 115 10.90 8.45 -23.36
CA ARG A 115 9.54 8.74 -22.90
C ARG A 115 9.37 8.43 -21.41
N LEU A 116 8.68 9.33 -20.70
CA LEU A 116 8.17 9.12 -19.34
C LEU A 116 6.79 8.46 -19.40
N PHE A 117 6.51 7.57 -18.46
CA PHE A 117 5.19 6.98 -18.25
C PHE A 117 4.86 7.00 -16.75
N GLU A 118 3.67 7.47 -16.40
CA GLU A 118 3.08 7.34 -15.06
C GLU A 118 2.46 5.94 -14.91
N ILE A 119 2.64 5.31 -13.75
CA ILE A 119 2.03 4.01 -13.41
C ILE A 119 0.68 4.24 -12.74
N CYS A 120 -0.37 3.62 -13.26
CA CYS A 120 -1.74 3.71 -12.76
C CYS A 120 -2.29 2.31 -12.47
N TYR A 121 -3.30 2.20 -11.61
CA TYR A 121 -4.08 0.97 -11.41
C TYR A 121 -5.55 1.20 -11.74
N GLY A 122 -6.20 0.22 -12.36
CA GLY A 122 -7.66 0.16 -12.47
C GLY A 122 -8.10 -0.48 -13.78
N THR A 123 -9.30 -0.16 -14.25
CA THR A 123 -9.76 -0.60 -15.57
C THR A 123 -9.05 0.18 -16.68
N TYR A 124 -8.74 -0.50 -17.78
CA TYR A 124 -8.13 0.06 -18.98
C TYR A 124 -8.38 -0.88 -20.17
N PHE A 125 -8.34 -0.35 -21.39
CA PHE A 125 -8.47 -1.16 -22.61
C PHE A 125 -7.11 -1.65 -23.11
N THR A 126 -7.05 -2.92 -23.53
CA THR A 126 -5.87 -3.52 -24.18
C THR A 126 -6.29 -4.25 -25.44
N TYR A 127 -5.41 -4.27 -26.44
CA TYR A 127 -5.62 -5.11 -27.62
C TYR A 127 -5.47 -6.58 -27.27
N ASP A 128 -6.41 -7.40 -27.75
CA ASP A 128 -6.40 -8.86 -27.69
C ASP A 128 -6.35 -9.45 -29.11
N PRO A 129 -5.31 -10.24 -29.46
CA PRO A 129 -5.22 -10.90 -30.76
C PRO A 129 -6.30 -11.96 -31.02
N ASP A 130 -6.84 -12.61 -29.99
CA ASP A 130 -7.77 -13.73 -30.18
C ASP A 130 -9.21 -13.25 -30.52
N SER A 131 -9.56 -12.02 -30.15
CA SER A 131 -10.82 -11.36 -30.51
C SER A 131 -10.70 -10.27 -31.60
N ASP A 132 -9.50 -10.03 -32.14
CA ASP A 132 -9.20 -8.99 -33.15
C ASP A 132 -9.68 -7.58 -32.73
N GLY A 133 -9.54 -7.24 -31.44
CA GLY A 133 -10.21 -6.09 -30.84
C GLY A 133 -9.55 -5.55 -29.57
N TYR A 134 -10.13 -4.48 -29.04
CA TYR A 134 -9.77 -3.96 -27.72
C TYR A 134 -10.74 -4.51 -26.68
N ILE A 135 -10.21 -5.20 -25.68
CA ILE A 135 -10.96 -5.72 -24.54
C ILE A 135 -10.72 -4.86 -23.29
N GLU A 136 -11.73 -4.81 -22.43
CA GLU A 136 -11.61 -4.26 -21.09
C GLU A 136 -10.72 -5.17 -20.22
N SER A 137 -9.85 -4.58 -19.41
CA SER A 137 -8.94 -5.29 -18.51
C SER A 137 -8.76 -4.49 -17.21
N VAL A 138 -8.45 -5.16 -16.10
CA VAL A 138 -8.25 -4.51 -14.79
C VAL A 138 -6.86 -4.86 -14.25
N GLY A 139 -6.07 -3.85 -13.88
CA GLY A 139 -4.75 -4.05 -13.29
C GLY A 139 -3.85 -2.83 -13.40
N PHE A 140 -2.53 -3.07 -13.35
CA PHE A 140 -1.54 -2.01 -13.54
C PHE A 140 -1.29 -1.73 -15.03
N PHE A 141 -1.53 -0.48 -15.41
CA PHE A 141 -1.20 0.07 -16.71
C PHE A 141 -0.27 1.27 -16.54
N LYS A 142 0.13 1.87 -17.66
CA LYS A 142 0.97 3.06 -17.68
C LYS A 142 0.51 4.05 -18.75
N VAL A 143 0.70 5.33 -18.48
CA VAL A 143 0.19 6.44 -19.29
C VAL A 143 1.33 7.38 -19.69
N THR A 144 1.40 7.80 -20.94
CA THR A 144 2.29 8.88 -21.38
C THR A 144 1.50 9.94 -22.15
N HIS A 145 1.69 11.21 -21.79
CA HIS A 145 1.13 12.34 -22.52
C HIS A 145 2.20 12.88 -23.45
N ASN A 146 2.18 12.44 -24.71
CA ASN A 146 3.21 12.75 -25.70
C ASN A 146 2.75 13.83 -26.70
N PRO A 147 3.06 15.13 -26.49
CA PRO A 147 2.65 16.21 -27.40
C PRO A 147 3.48 16.27 -28.70
N GLN A 148 4.28 15.23 -29.01
CA GLN A 148 5.02 15.11 -30.28
C GLN A 148 4.39 14.11 -31.24
N LEU A 149 3.25 13.50 -30.90
CA LEU A 149 2.42 12.78 -31.87
C LEU A 149 1.63 13.79 -32.73
N PRO A 150 1.52 13.58 -34.06
CA PRO A 150 0.69 14.45 -34.90
C PRO A 150 -0.79 14.31 -34.51
N PRO A 151 -1.55 15.42 -34.43
CA PRO A 151 -2.94 15.40 -33.98
C PRO A 151 -3.83 14.57 -34.91
N GLY A 152 -4.88 13.94 -34.37
CA GLY A 152 -5.84 13.17 -35.16
C GLY A 152 -5.37 11.76 -35.56
N LYS A 153 -4.45 11.14 -34.81
CA LYS A 153 -4.24 9.67 -34.89
C LYS A 153 -4.80 8.91 -33.68
N PHE A 154 -4.61 9.43 -32.48
CA PHE A 154 -5.42 9.14 -31.29
C PHE A 154 -5.27 10.36 -30.37
N ASP A 155 -6.36 11.08 -30.09
CA ASP A 155 -6.34 12.25 -29.18
C ASP A 155 -6.54 11.83 -27.70
N PHE A 156 -6.10 10.61 -27.38
CA PHE A 156 -6.17 9.97 -26.06
C PHE A 156 -4.75 9.75 -25.52
N PRO A 157 -4.56 9.63 -24.19
CA PRO A 157 -3.29 9.22 -23.62
C PRO A 157 -2.83 7.86 -24.16
N ASP A 158 -1.52 7.65 -24.33
CA ASP A 158 -0.96 6.39 -24.84
C ASP A 158 -0.89 5.36 -23.69
N ILE A 159 -2.07 4.83 -23.35
CA ILE A 159 -2.34 3.84 -22.31
C ILE A 159 -1.85 2.46 -22.75
N ARG A 160 -1.06 1.77 -21.90
CA ARG A 160 -0.56 0.41 -22.17
C ARG A 160 -0.48 -0.44 -20.90
N PRO A 161 -0.58 -1.78 -21.00
CA PRO A 161 -0.20 -2.66 -19.89
C PRO A 161 1.20 -2.33 -19.34
N LEU A 162 1.39 -2.43 -18.01
CA LEU A 162 2.68 -2.15 -17.37
C LEU A 162 3.79 -3.13 -17.85
N GLY A 163 3.43 -4.39 -18.09
CA GLY A 163 4.34 -5.41 -18.62
C GLY A 163 5.50 -5.77 -17.67
N LYS A 164 6.66 -6.09 -18.24
CA LYS A 164 7.89 -6.44 -17.51
C LYS A 164 8.85 -5.25 -17.43
N THR A 165 8.61 -4.33 -16.49
CA THR A 165 9.42 -3.11 -16.29
C THR A 165 10.89 -3.40 -16.09
N GLU A 166 11.23 -4.54 -15.50
CA GLU A 166 12.59 -4.98 -15.19
C GLU A 166 13.51 -5.00 -16.43
N SER A 167 12.96 -5.14 -17.65
CA SER A 167 13.75 -5.17 -18.88
C SER A 167 13.86 -3.83 -19.61
N TYR A 168 13.04 -2.81 -19.29
CA TYR A 168 12.95 -1.59 -20.12
C TYR A 168 12.88 -0.26 -19.35
N ALA A 169 12.59 -0.28 -18.04
CA ALA A 169 12.22 0.90 -17.27
C ALA A 169 13.29 1.32 -16.24
N THR A 170 13.34 2.62 -15.94
CA THR A 170 14.09 3.20 -14.81
C THR A 170 13.19 4.19 -14.08
N LEU A 171 13.13 4.12 -12.75
CA LEU A 171 12.36 5.06 -11.92
C LEU A 171 12.96 6.48 -12.01
N VAL A 172 12.11 7.51 -12.09
CA VAL A 172 12.53 8.93 -12.16
C VAL A 172 12.05 9.72 -10.95
N GLY A 173 10.87 9.39 -10.42
CA GLY A 173 10.20 10.08 -9.32
C GLY A 173 8.76 9.59 -9.20
N ASN A 174 7.91 10.31 -8.47
CA ASN A 174 6.48 9.99 -8.35
C ASN A 174 5.62 11.28 -8.34
N ILE A 175 4.34 11.18 -8.68
CA ILE A 175 3.44 12.34 -8.87
C ILE A 175 3.04 13.09 -7.58
N PHE A 176 3.56 12.69 -6.42
CA PHE A 176 3.30 13.29 -5.09
C PHE A 176 4.53 14.02 -4.50
N ASP A 177 5.73 13.66 -4.93
CA ASP A 177 6.98 14.43 -4.71
C ASP A 177 7.31 15.32 -5.91
N ASN A 178 6.93 14.88 -7.10
CA ASN A 178 7.21 15.52 -8.39
C ASN A 178 5.92 15.69 -9.21
N PRO A 179 4.99 16.60 -8.83
CA PRO A 179 3.77 16.85 -9.59
C PRO A 179 4.01 17.21 -11.06
N GLU A 180 5.18 17.79 -11.37
CA GLU A 180 5.63 18.14 -12.72
C GLU A 180 5.93 16.93 -13.63
N LEU A 181 6.11 15.73 -13.07
CA LEU A 181 6.31 14.50 -13.85
C LEU A 181 5.00 13.83 -14.31
N ARG A 182 3.84 14.33 -13.85
CA ARG A 182 2.51 13.76 -14.12
C ARG A 182 2.23 13.65 -15.62
N GLN A 183 1.75 12.47 -16.03
CA GLN A 183 1.34 12.12 -17.40
C GLN A 183 -0.18 11.95 -17.51
N SER A 184 -0.91 11.78 -16.40
CA SER A 184 -2.37 11.91 -16.36
C SER A 184 -2.79 13.37 -16.60
N SER A 185 -3.50 13.62 -17.70
CA SER A 185 -3.71 14.94 -18.32
C SER A 185 -4.81 15.80 -17.66
N GLY A 186 -4.99 15.70 -16.34
CA GLY A 186 -6.08 16.37 -15.61
C GLY A 186 -7.46 15.74 -15.83
N GLN A 187 -7.64 14.95 -16.90
CA GLN A 187 -8.51 13.78 -16.84
C GLN A 187 -7.97 12.85 -15.75
N GLU A 188 -8.84 12.43 -14.84
CA GLU A 188 -8.54 11.30 -13.97
C GLU A 188 -8.22 10.07 -14.83
N ALA A 189 -7.29 9.23 -14.37
CA ALA A 189 -7.40 7.81 -14.66
C ALA A 189 -8.64 7.29 -13.90
N GLY A 190 -9.84 7.59 -14.41
CA GLY A 190 -11.02 7.68 -13.53
C GLY A 190 -12.40 7.86 -14.19
N GLN A 191 -12.56 7.50 -15.47
CA GLN A 191 -13.80 6.77 -15.80
C GLN A 191 -13.59 5.28 -15.55
N ASP A 192 -12.43 4.75 -15.93
CA ASP A 192 -12.11 3.33 -15.83
C ASP A 192 -11.25 3.00 -14.58
N ALA A 193 -10.30 3.85 -14.20
CA ALA A 193 -9.38 3.57 -13.09
C ALA A 193 -9.84 4.07 -11.70
N ALA A 194 -11.09 4.51 -11.59
CA ALA A 194 -11.71 4.92 -10.33
C ALA A 194 -12.11 3.72 -9.44
N GLN A 195 -11.13 3.02 -8.85
CA GLN A 195 -11.36 2.42 -7.53
C GLN A 195 -11.09 3.49 -6.48
N SER A 196 -12.13 3.83 -5.71
CA SER A 196 -12.06 4.80 -4.61
C SER A 196 -10.84 4.59 -3.70
N LEU A 197 -10.26 5.71 -3.25
CA LEU A 197 -9.30 5.80 -2.13
C LEU A 197 -9.63 4.73 -1.09
N LEU A 198 -8.70 3.77 -0.89
CA LEU A 198 -8.85 2.53 -0.11
C LEU A 198 -10.14 2.49 0.73
N MET A 199 -11.21 1.94 0.19
CA MET A 199 -12.46 1.87 0.95
C MET A 199 -12.24 1.02 2.21
N PRO A 200 -12.81 1.40 3.37
CA PRO A 200 -12.81 0.54 4.55
C PRO A 200 -13.27 -0.87 4.18
N SER A 201 -12.50 -1.89 4.56
CA SER A 201 -12.95 -3.27 4.50
C SER A 201 -14.06 -3.46 5.54
N THR A 202 -15.30 -3.49 5.05
CA THR A 202 -16.53 -3.80 5.82
C THR A 202 -16.53 -5.24 6.30
#